data_AF-A0A011NKU7-F1
#
_entry.id   AF-A0A011NKU7-F1
#
_cell.length_a   1.000
_cell.length_b   1.000
_cell.length_c   1.000
_cell.angle_alpha   90.00
_cell.angle_beta   90.00
_cell.angle_gamma   90.00
#
_symmetry.space_group_name_H-M   'P 1'
#
loop_
_entity.id
_entity.type
_entity.pdbx_description
1 polymer ?
#
loop_
_entity_poly.entity_id
_entity_poly.type
_entity_poly.pdbx_seq_one_letter_code
_entity_poly.pdbx_strand_id
1 'polypeptide(L)'
;MSGAGFVNALVASPDGRLFAAGSSGDLFQLSTTTGAATRIGSFGAGQASAGDLLFADNALYLSTDSGTIRKFDLATGIATTAVSGLPNDLYNLAQTDVGTYVGSTSGGQMYAIDLAAGTAVRTGVSTARAPQMYGFAAAAVGGPLVTITGDVTPTTAGQDRDPDGSTLAVVGVVAGDVPAPAATGVGAVINGTYGTLTIAADGSYSYALDHSRAAVQSLGAGQVANDVFTYTISDADGAVDTATLTVQVNGASEVPPPVSTTGGGANDTLAGGIGAETMLGGAGNDLMSGGLGADVFAWRLADRGASGAPAVDTITDFSVASRAAGGDVLDLRDLLQGENSSPGSLDNYLHFRVEGGATIVDISSSGGFAAGYSAAAVDQQIVLAGVDLSAGGLTTDQLIIQDLLNRNKLITD
;
A
#
# COMPACT_ATOMS: atom_id res chain seq x y z
N MET A 1 -22.85 -7.56 -22.17
CA MET A 1 -22.92 -8.56 -21.09
C MET A 1 -24.30 -9.20 -21.14
N SER A 2 -24.42 -10.34 -21.82
CA SER A 2 -25.66 -11.12 -21.86
C SER A 2 -25.41 -12.38 -21.03
N GLY A 3 -26.11 -12.54 -19.91
CA GLY A 3 -26.09 -13.79 -19.12
C GLY A 3 -25.66 -13.67 -17.65
N ALA A 4 -24.99 -12.59 -17.24
CA ALA A 4 -24.84 -12.28 -15.82
C ALA A 4 -26.05 -11.43 -15.40
N GLY A 5 -26.85 -11.90 -14.43
CA GLY A 5 -27.77 -11.02 -13.71
C GLY A 5 -27.00 -9.88 -13.01
N PHE A 6 -27.71 -9.00 -12.31
CA PHE A 6 -27.09 -7.91 -11.55
C PHE A 6 -25.87 -8.41 -10.74
N VAL A 7 -24.69 -7.85 -11.02
CA VAL A 7 -23.46 -8.10 -10.26
C VAL A 7 -23.61 -7.39 -8.93
N ASN A 8 -23.58 -8.16 -7.84
CA ASN A 8 -23.76 -7.65 -6.49
C ASN A 8 -22.45 -7.53 -5.72
N ALA A 9 -21.43 -8.28 -6.15
CA ALA A 9 -20.10 -8.28 -5.55
C ALA A 9 -19.02 -8.46 -6.62
N LEU A 10 -17.85 -7.85 -6.42
CA LEU A 10 -16.71 -7.90 -7.34
C LEU A 10 -15.41 -7.99 -6.54
N VAL A 11 -14.45 -8.81 -6.98
CA VAL A 11 -13.11 -8.87 -6.40
C VAL A 11 -12.06 -9.19 -7.46
N ALA A 12 -10.88 -8.58 -7.33
CA ALA A 12 -9.70 -8.95 -8.09
C ALA A 12 -8.77 -9.82 -7.22
N SER A 13 -8.22 -10.89 -7.79
CA SER A 13 -7.16 -11.67 -7.16
C SER A 13 -5.78 -11.07 -7.42
N PRO A 14 -4.76 -11.41 -6.62
CA PRO A 14 -3.39 -10.91 -6.80
C PRO A 14 -2.76 -11.25 -8.16
N ASP A 15 -3.22 -12.33 -8.81
CA ASP A 15 -2.78 -12.73 -10.16
C ASP A 15 -3.53 -11.99 -11.29
N GLY A 16 -4.35 -10.98 -10.96
CA GLY A 16 -5.02 -10.10 -11.92
C GLY A 16 -6.32 -10.65 -12.50
N ARG A 17 -6.86 -11.77 -11.97
CA ARG A 17 -8.18 -12.26 -12.39
C ARG A 17 -9.28 -11.47 -11.70
N LEU A 18 -10.37 -11.24 -12.42
CA LEU A 18 -11.54 -10.55 -11.91
C LEU A 18 -12.69 -11.53 -11.70
N PHE A 19 -13.31 -11.50 -10.53
CA PHE A 19 -14.44 -12.36 -10.17
C PHE A 19 -15.64 -11.54 -9.75
N ALA A 20 -16.82 -12.03 -10.07
CA ALA A 20 -18.09 -11.43 -9.71
C ALA A 20 -19.04 -12.47 -9.12
N ALA A 21 -19.83 -12.03 -8.13
CA ALA A 21 -20.98 -12.78 -7.64
C ALA A 21 -22.28 -12.06 -8.03
N GLY A 22 -23.23 -12.82 -8.57
CA GLY A 22 -24.59 -12.34 -8.83
C GLY A 22 -25.47 -12.37 -7.59
N SER A 23 -26.61 -11.70 -7.65
CA SER A 23 -27.62 -11.69 -6.56
C SER A 23 -28.19 -13.07 -6.21
N SER A 24 -28.07 -14.06 -7.10
CA SER A 24 -28.46 -15.46 -6.88
C SER A 24 -27.37 -16.32 -6.21
N GLY A 25 -26.18 -15.75 -5.96
CA GLY A 25 -25.00 -16.48 -5.50
C GLY A 25 -24.22 -17.18 -6.63
N ASP A 26 -24.58 -16.96 -7.90
CA ASP A 26 -23.80 -17.44 -9.04
C ASP A 26 -22.45 -16.72 -9.14
N LEU A 27 -21.40 -17.47 -9.48
CA LEU A 27 -20.03 -16.98 -9.57
C LEU A 27 -19.55 -16.93 -11.01
N PHE A 28 -18.90 -15.82 -11.36
CA PHE A 28 -18.37 -15.57 -12.70
C PHE A 28 -16.91 -15.11 -12.62
N GLN A 29 -16.09 -15.56 -13.55
CA GLN A 29 -14.82 -14.94 -13.87
C GLN A 29 -15.02 -13.98 -15.06
N LEU A 30 -14.51 -12.76 -14.93
CA LEU A 30 -14.63 -11.72 -15.93
C LEU A 30 -13.29 -11.53 -16.65
N SER A 31 -13.35 -11.34 -17.97
CA SER A 31 -12.21 -10.96 -18.78
C SER A 31 -12.32 -9.48 -19.13
N THR A 32 -11.38 -8.67 -18.62
CA THR A 32 -11.30 -7.24 -18.94
C THR A 32 -10.83 -6.98 -20.37
N THR A 33 -10.10 -7.93 -20.97
CA THR A 33 -9.63 -7.85 -22.37
C THR A 33 -10.75 -8.14 -23.38
N THR A 34 -11.59 -9.13 -23.12
CA THR A 34 -12.62 -9.58 -24.07
C THR A 34 -14.03 -9.13 -23.70
N GLY A 35 -14.24 -8.63 -22.48
CA GLY A 35 -15.55 -8.32 -21.91
C GLY A 35 -16.41 -9.56 -21.61
N ALA A 36 -15.84 -10.77 -21.68
CA ALA A 36 -16.55 -12.01 -21.42
C ALA A 36 -16.77 -12.26 -19.92
N ALA A 37 -17.92 -12.85 -19.58
CA ALA A 37 -18.24 -13.35 -18.24
C ALA A 37 -18.45 -14.86 -18.32
N THR A 38 -17.56 -15.64 -17.69
CA THR A 38 -17.60 -17.10 -17.69
C THR A 38 -18.10 -17.57 -16.33
N ARG A 39 -19.22 -18.29 -16.28
CA ARG A 39 -19.72 -18.86 -15.02
C ARG A 39 -18.74 -19.94 -14.52
N ILE A 40 -18.26 -19.80 -13.30
CA ILE A 40 -17.29 -20.72 -12.67
C ILE A 40 -17.91 -21.56 -11.56
N GLY A 41 -19.08 -21.19 -11.04
CA GLY A 41 -19.72 -21.92 -9.96
C GLY A 41 -20.88 -21.17 -9.33
N SER A 42 -21.21 -21.54 -8.10
CA SER A 42 -22.20 -20.86 -7.27
C SER A 42 -21.94 -21.14 -5.79
N PHE A 43 -22.26 -20.18 -4.94
CA PHE A 43 -22.38 -20.35 -3.50
C PHE A 43 -23.69 -21.05 -3.09
N GLY A 44 -24.42 -21.70 -3.99
CA GLY A 44 -25.63 -22.46 -3.70
C GLY A 44 -26.92 -21.62 -3.75
N ALA A 45 -28.06 -22.29 -3.97
CA ALA A 45 -29.36 -21.64 -4.15
C ALA A 45 -29.81 -20.89 -2.87
N GLY A 46 -30.30 -19.66 -3.05
CA GLY A 46 -30.83 -18.83 -1.96
C GLY A 46 -29.76 -18.18 -1.07
N GLN A 47 -28.49 -18.18 -1.51
CA GLN A 47 -27.40 -17.49 -0.83
C GLN A 47 -27.18 -16.14 -1.52
N ALA A 48 -28.09 -15.20 -1.28
CA ALA A 48 -27.98 -13.87 -1.85
C ALA A 48 -26.77 -13.15 -1.23
N SER A 49 -25.97 -12.53 -2.09
CA SER A 49 -24.83 -11.72 -1.66
C SER A 49 -25.34 -10.59 -0.77
N ALA A 50 -24.80 -10.47 0.45
CA ALA A 50 -25.06 -9.32 1.29
C ALA A 50 -24.26 -8.10 0.78
N GLY A 51 -23.05 -8.32 0.27
CA GLY A 51 -22.20 -7.27 -0.27
C GLY A 51 -20.95 -7.87 -0.88
N ASP A 52 -19.79 -7.48 -0.38
CA ASP A 52 -18.47 -7.73 -0.99
C ASP A 52 -18.06 -9.20 -1.09
N LEU A 53 -17.19 -9.44 -2.08
CA LEU A 53 -16.54 -10.72 -2.32
C LEU A 53 -15.08 -10.58 -1.91
N LEU A 54 -14.56 -11.57 -1.20
CA LEU A 54 -13.16 -11.61 -0.78
C LEU A 54 -12.45 -12.75 -1.50
N PHE A 55 -11.21 -12.52 -1.95
CA PHE A 55 -10.33 -13.56 -2.47
C PHE A 55 -9.24 -13.85 -1.44
N ALA A 56 -9.11 -15.11 -1.02
CA ALA A 56 -8.05 -15.57 -0.14
C ALA A 56 -7.80 -17.08 -0.35
N ASP A 57 -6.55 -17.55 -0.20
CA ASP A 57 -6.18 -18.97 -0.27
C ASP A 57 -6.73 -19.71 -1.50
N ASN A 58 -6.68 -19.08 -2.67
CA ASN A 58 -7.26 -19.59 -3.93
C ASN A 58 -8.76 -19.97 -3.80
N ALA A 59 -9.50 -19.23 -2.99
CA ALA A 59 -10.92 -19.36 -2.78
C ALA A 59 -11.61 -18.00 -2.73
N LEU A 60 -12.92 -18.03 -2.98
CA LEU A 60 -13.79 -16.86 -2.90
C LEU A 60 -14.66 -16.96 -1.65
N TYR A 61 -14.76 -15.87 -0.90
CA TYR A 61 -15.54 -15.79 0.32
C TYR A 61 -16.63 -14.73 0.19
N LEU A 62 -17.86 -15.09 0.55
CA LEU A 62 -19.04 -14.23 0.45
C LEU A 62 -19.79 -14.20 1.77
N SER A 63 -20.06 -13.01 2.31
CA SER A 63 -21.06 -12.86 3.37
C SER A 63 -22.47 -12.93 2.78
N THR A 64 -23.35 -13.64 3.47
CA THR A 64 -24.72 -13.86 3.04
C THR A 64 -25.72 -13.22 3.98
N ASP A 65 -26.91 -12.95 3.47
CA ASP A 65 -28.07 -12.47 4.24
C ASP A 65 -28.57 -13.48 5.29
N SER A 66 -28.04 -14.70 5.28
CA SER A 66 -28.32 -15.76 6.25
C SER A 66 -27.39 -15.76 7.47
N GLY A 67 -26.49 -14.79 7.59
CA GLY A 67 -25.55 -14.71 8.72
C GLY A 67 -24.43 -15.74 8.62
N THR A 68 -24.01 -16.06 7.40
CA THR A 68 -22.89 -16.98 7.15
C THR A 68 -21.88 -16.38 6.19
N ILE A 69 -20.62 -16.82 6.30
CA ILE A 69 -19.61 -16.63 5.26
C ILE A 69 -19.47 -17.96 4.51
N ARG A 70 -19.70 -17.93 3.20
CA ARG A 70 -19.55 -19.07 2.31
C ARG A 70 -18.18 -19.03 1.64
N LYS A 71 -17.53 -20.18 1.52
CA LYS A 71 -16.27 -20.37 0.77
C LYS A 71 -16.57 -21.11 -0.53
N PHE A 72 -16.01 -20.66 -1.64
CA PHE A 72 -15.97 -21.37 -2.91
C PHE A 72 -14.52 -21.62 -3.28
N ASP A 73 -14.11 -22.88 -3.23
CA ASP A 73 -12.75 -23.28 -3.55
C ASP A 73 -12.57 -23.33 -5.08
N LEU A 74 -11.63 -22.54 -5.61
CA LEU A 74 -11.46 -22.42 -7.07
C LEU A 74 -10.78 -23.63 -7.70
N ALA A 75 -10.08 -24.45 -6.91
CA ALA A 75 -9.43 -25.66 -7.40
C ALA A 75 -10.42 -26.82 -7.56
N THR A 76 -11.33 -26.97 -6.60
CA THR A 76 -12.30 -28.07 -6.55
C THR A 76 -13.67 -27.69 -7.12
N GLY A 77 -13.99 -26.39 -7.18
CA GLY A 77 -15.31 -25.89 -7.55
C GLY A 77 -16.39 -26.14 -6.49
N ILE A 78 -16.00 -26.48 -5.25
CA ILE A 78 -16.91 -26.84 -4.17
C ILE A 78 -17.19 -25.62 -3.30
N ALA A 79 -18.47 -25.41 -2.97
CA ALA A 79 -18.89 -24.40 -2.02
C ALA A 79 -19.15 -25.02 -0.63
N THR A 80 -18.57 -24.45 0.43
CA THR A 80 -18.80 -24.82 1.84
C THR A 80 -19.20 -23.60 2.69
N THR A 81 -19.55 -23.82 3.95
CA THR A 81 -19.74 -22.75 4.95
C THR A 81 -18.44 -22.61 5.72
N ALA A 82 -17.86 -21.41 5.74
CA ALA A 82 -16.63 -21.10 6.47
C ALA A 82 -16.93 -20.60 7.89
N VAL A 83 -17.91 -19.70 8.02
CA VAL A 83 -18.30 -19.10 9.30
C VAL A 83 -19.83 -19.06 9.39
N SER A 84 -20.37 -19.29 10.58
CA SER A 84 -21.80 -19.18 10.87
C SER A 84 -22.07 -18.37 12.13
N GLY A 85 -23.32 -17.97 12.36
CA GLY A 85 -23.71 -17.21 13.56
C GLY A 85 -23.38 -15.71 13.49
N LEU A 86 -23.21 -15.18 12.29
CA LEU A 86 -22.98 -13.75 12.05
C LEU A 86 -24.30 -12.99 11.95
N PRO A 87 -24.28 -11.65 12.10
CA PRO A 87 -25.42 -10.81 11.71
C PRO A 87 -25.79 -11.02 10.23
N ASN A 88 -27.09 -10.99 9.95
CA ASN A 88 -27.65 -11.13 8.60
C ASN A 88 -27.33 -9.93 7.68
N ASP A 89 -26.77 -8.86 8.24
CA ASP A 89 -26.42 -7.62 7.56
C ASP A 89 -24.90 -7.35 7.63
N LEU A 90 -24.08 -8.41 7.67
CA LEU A 90 -22.63 -8.28 7.61
C LEU A 90 -22.17 -7.98 6.18
N TYR A 91 -21.61 -6.79 5.98
CA TYR A 91 -21.05 -6.24 4.75
C TYR A 91 -19.54 -5.96 4.90
N ASN A 92 -18.88 -5.50 3.83
CA ASN A 92 -17.49 -5.01 3.86
C ASN A 92 -16.49 -6.06 4.39
N LEU A 93 -16.61 -7.31 3.89
CA LEU A 93 -15.66 -8.36 4.22
C LEU A 93 -14.29 -8.02 3.62
N ALA A 94 -13.30 -7.80 4.47
CA ALA A 94 -11.95 -7.41 4.06
C ALA A 94 -10.91 -8.18 4.87
N GLN A 95 -9.69 -8.25 4.33
CA GLN A 95 -8.51 -8.67 5.07
C GLN A 95 -7.69 -7.45 5.44
N THR A 96 -7.23 -7.38 6.69
CA THR A 96 -6.29 -6.36 7.17
C THR A 96 -4.86 -6.73 6.78
N ASP A 97 -3.95 -5.76 6.86
CA ASP A 97 -2.53 -5.93 6.50
C ASP A 97 -1.80 -6.92 7.42
N VAL A 98 -2.36 -7.20 8.60
CA VAL A 98 -1.86 -8.22 9.54
C VAL A 98 -2.56 -9.58 9.35
N GLY A 99 -3.23 -9.78 8.22
CA GLY A 99 -3.88 -11.04 7.84
C GLY A 99 -5.19 -11.35 8.56
N THR A 100 -5.64 -10.49 9.47
CA THR A 100 -6.92 -10.66 10.18
C THR A 100 -8.08 -10.27 9.27
N TYR A 101 -9.14 -11.08 9.22
CA TYR A 101 -10.34 -10.74 8.45
C TYR A 101 -11.30 -9.91 9.27
N VAL A 102 -11.98 -8.96 8.64
CA VAL A 102 -12.94 -8.06 9.28
C VAL A 102 -14.21 -7.92 8.47
N GLY A 103 -15.30 -7.58 9.14
CA GLY A 103 -16.57 -7.22 8.51
C GLY A 103 -17.32 -6.19 9.34
N SER A 104 -18.30 -5.52 8.74
CA SER A 104 -19.08 -4.47 9.39
C SER A 104 -20.57 -4.64 9.14
N THR A 105 -21.43 -4.27 10.08
CA THR A 105 -22.89 -4.29 9.87
C THR A 105 -23.42 -2.96 9.35
N SER A 106 -24.67 -2.93 8.87
CA SER A 106 -25.33 -1.67 8.47
C SER A 106 -25.37 -0.61 9.59
N GLY A 107 -25.36 -1.06 10.85
CA GLY A 107 -25.31 -0.23 12.05
C GLY A 107 -23.91 0.17 12.49
N GLY A 108 -22.89 -0.06 11.65
CA GLY A 108 -21.50 0.34 11.91
C GLY A 108 -20.77 -0.52 12.94
N GLN A 109 -21.27 -1.72 13.26
CA GLN A 109 -20.62 -2.63 14.21
C GLN A 109 -19.53 -3.44 13.51
N MET A 110 -18.32 -3.44 14.07
CA MET A 110 -17.18 -4.16 13.52
C MET A 110 -17.01 -5.56 14.12
N TYR A 111 -16.61 -6.51 13.28
CA TYR A 111 -16.34 -7.90 13.63
C TYR A 111 -14.96 -8.30 13.13
N ALA A 112 -14.18 -8.98 13.98
CA ALA A 112 -12.99 -9.73 13.61
C ALA A 112 -13.41 -11.16 13.28
N ILE A 113 -12.88 -11.71 12.20
CA ILE A 113 -13.29 -12.98 11.62
C ILE A 113 -12.06 -13.88 11.53
N ASP A 114 -12.20 -15.10 12.04
CA ASP A 114 -11.23 -16.16 11.88
C ASP A 114 -11.82 -17.23 10.96
N LEU A 115 -11.39 -17.21 9.70
CA LEU A 115 -11.87 -18.15 8.68
C LEU A 115 -11.36 -19.58 8.92
N ALA A 116 -10.23 -19.76 9.62
CA ALA A 116 -9.67 -21.07 9.91
C ALA A 116 -10.38 -21.73 11.10
N ALA A 117 -10.63 -20.96 12.16
CA ALA A 117 -11.41 -21.42 13.30
C ALA A 117 -12.92 -21.44 13.03
N GLY A 118 -13.39 -20.78 11.97
CA GLY A 118 -14.81 -20.66 11.65
C GLY A 118 -15.58 -19.78 12.62
N THR A 119 -14.92 -18.79 13.24
CA THR A 119 -15.49 -17.95 14.30
C THR A 119 -15.46 -16.47 13.94
N ALA A 120 -16.27 -15.68 14.63
CA ALA A 120 -16.23 -14.23 14.54
C ALA A 120 -16.55 -13.59 15.89
N VAL A 121 -15.84 -12.50 16.21
CA VAL A 121 -15.93 -11.79 17.48
C VAL A 121 -16.16 -10.31 17.21
N ARG A 122 -17.12 -9.70 17.92
CA ARG A 122 -17.34 -8.25 17.85
C ARG A 122 -16.14 -7.53 18.49
N THR A 123 -15.56 -6.56 17.79
CA THR A 123 -14.32 -5.88 18.23
C THR A 123 -14.56 -4.76 19.26
N GLY A 124 -15.82 -4.42 19.52
CA GLY A 124 -16.20 -3.31 20.41
C GLY A 124 -16.15 -1.93 19.73
N VAL A 125 -15.66 -1.85 18.49
CA VAL A 125 -15.66 -0.63 17.66
C VAL A 125 -17.02 -0.47 16.98
N SER A 126 -17.64 0.70 17.13
CA SER A 126 -18.90 1.07 16.46
C SER A 126 -18.80 2.48 15.88
N THR A 127 -19.00 2.62 14.57
CA THR A 127 -19.11 3.94 13.93
C THR A 127 -20.54 4.46 14.12
N ALA A 128 -20.76 5.35 15.08
CA ALA A 128 -22.08 5.74 15.59
C ALA A 128 -22.98 6.56 14.64
N ARG A 129 -22.82 6.50 13.31
CA ARG A 129 -23.69 7.22 12.36
C ARG A 129 -23.98 6.41 11.10
N ALA A 130 -25.26 6.15 10.86
CA ALA A 130 -25.82 5.75 9.57
C ALA A 130 -25.84 6.95 8.58
N PRO A 131 -25.80 6.74 7.24
CA PRO A 131 -26.08 5.48 6.56
C PRO A 131 -24.89 4.88 5.76
N GLN A 132 -24.81 3.55 5.85
CA GLN A 132 -24.34 2.59 4.84
C GLN A 132 -22.99 2.88 4.15
N MET A 133 -21.90 2.32 4.70
CA MET A 133 -20.73 2.00 3.88
C MET A 133 -21.12 0.90 2.91
N TYR A 134 -21.47 1.27 1.68
CA TYR A 134 -21.34 0.38 0.52
C TYR A 134 -19.85 0.31 0.19
N GLY A 135 -19.21 -0.81 0.57
CA GLY A 135 -17.77 -1.01 0.47
C GLY A 135 -17.27 -0.99 -0.96
N PHE A 136 -16.14 -0.32 -1.14
CA PHE A 136 -15.16 -0.69 -2.13
C PHE A 136 -14.40 -1.87 -1.52
N ALA A 137 -14.30 -3.00 -2.24
CA ALA A 137 -13.44 -4.10 -1.83
C ALA A 137 -12.04 -3.56 -1.56
N ALA A 138 -11.50 -3.81 -0.36
CA ALA A 138 -10.09 -3.60 -0.10
C ALA A 138 -9.32 -4.46 -1.12
N ALA A 139 -8.57 -3.80 -2.01
CA ALA A 139 -7.59 -4.47 -2.83
C ALA A 139 -6.67 -5.24 -1.89
N ALA A 140 -6.35 -6.49 -2.20
CA ALA A 140 -5.36 -7.25 -1.43
C ALA A 140 -4.05 -6.45 -1.41
N VAL A 141 -3.72 -5.88 -0.25
CA VAL A 141 -2.40 -5.30 0.01
C VAL A 141 -1.47 -6.47 0.30
N GLY A 142 -0.72 -6.90 -0.72
CA GLY A 142 0.43 -7.78 -0.61
C GLY A 142 0.12 -9.24 -0.23
N GLY A 143 0.80 -10.20 -0.87
CA GLY A 143 0.90 -11.55 -0.32
C GLY A 143 1.55 -11.53 1.08
N PRO A 144 1.54 -12.65 1.82
CA PRO A 144 2.13 -12.70 3.16
C PRO A 144 3.57 -12.17 3.14
N LEU A 145 3.84 -11.21 4.03
CA LEU A 145 5.13 -10.51 4.22
C LEU A 145 6.31 -11.44 4.51
N VAL A 146 6.05 -12.72 4.82
CA VAL A 146 7.05 -13.73 5.14
C VAL A 146 6.71 -15.05 4.45
N THR A 147 7.68 -15.63 3.75
CA THR A 147 7.68 -17.03 3.30
C THR A 147 8.84 -17.74 4.00
N ILE A 148 8.58 -18.74 4.83
CA ILE A 148 9.66 -19.50 5.49
C ILE A 148 10.03 -20.69 4.62
N THR A 149 11.31 -20.85 4.31
CA THR A 149 11.85 -21.99 3.56
C THR A 149 12.91 -22.71 4.39
N GLY A 150 12.60 -23.94 4.79
CA GLY A 150 13.43 -24.78 5.66
C GLY A 150 12.56 -25.61 6.60
N ASP A 151 12.91 -26.88 6.78
CA ASP A 151 12.17 -27.83 7.62
C ASP A 151 13.07 -28.29 8.77
N VAL A 152 12.77 -27.81 9.96
CA VAL A 152 13.51 -28.14 11.19
C VAL A 152 12.86 -29.31 11.94
N THR A 153 11.78 -29.88 11.40
CA THR A 153 11.01 -30.93 12.05
C THR A 153 11.51 -32.32 11.62
N PRO A 154 11.95 -33.18 12.56
CA PRO A 154 12.18 -34.58 12.25
C PRO A 154 10.82 -35.25 12.08
N THR A 155 10.37 -35.46 10.83
CA THR A 155 9.38 -36.46 10.32
C THR A 155 8.48 -36.03 9.13
N THR A 156 8.59 -34.81 8.57
CA THR A 156 7.81 -34.35 7.37
C THR A 156 8.59 -34.43 6.03
N ALA A 157 8.02 -34.47 4.83
CA ALA A 157 8.83 -34.71 3.60
C ALA A 157 9.79 -33.55 3.24
N GLY A 158 11.10 -33.69 3.55
CA GLY A 158 12.17 -32.68 3.31
C GLY A 158 13.34 -32.67 4.33
N GLN A 159 13.45 -33.68 5.20
CA GLN A 159 14.11 -33.61 6.53
C GLN A 159 15.61 -33.89 6.55
N ASP A 160 16.21 -33.38 7.62
CA ASP A 160 17.33 -34.00 8.32
C ASP A 160 16.96 -35.40 8.83
N ARG A 161 17.81 -36.38 8.53
CA ARG A 161 17.61 -37.77 8.94
C ARG A 161 18.89 -38.35 9.52
N ASP A 162 18.74 -39.03 10.64
CA ASP A 162 19.78 -39.92 11.12
C ASP A 162 19.82 -41.20 10.26
N PRO A 163 20.98 -41.62 9.73
CA PRO A 163 21.12 -42.84 8.95
C PRO A 163 20.65 -44.12 9.69
N ASP A 164 20.71 -44.11 11.02
CA ASP A 164 20.32 -45.24 11.87
C ASP A 164 18.87 -45.12 12.39
N GLY A 165 18.16 -44.05 12.03
CA GLY A 165 16.76 -43.81 12.37
C GLY A 165 16.55 -43.32 13.81
N SER A 166 17.60 -42.81 14.46
CA SER A 166 17.54 -42.23 15.80
C SER A 166 16.71 -40.95 15.83
N THR A 167 16.13 -40.67 17.00
CA THR A 167 15.45 -39.40 17.25
C THR A 167 16.48 -38.26 17.27
N LEU A 168 16.26 -37.24 16.44
CA LEU A 168 17.09 -36.04 16.40
C LEU A 168 16.55 -34.96 17.33
N ALA A 169 17.43 -34.20 17.97
CA ALA A 169 17.08 -33.04 18.78
C ALA A 169 17.91 -31.81 18.37
N VAL A 170 17.30 -30.63 18.38
CA VAL A 170 18.02 -29.37 18.16
C VAL A 170 18.77 -29.00 19.45
N VAL A 171 20.09 -28.85 19.34
CA VAL A 171 21.00 -28.59 20.47
C VAL A 171 21.64 -27.20 20.43
N GLY A 172 21.49 -26.45 19.33
CA GLY A 172 21.90 -25.06 19.26
C GLY A 172 21.36 -24.31 18.05
N VAL A 173 21.27 -22.98 18.18
CA VAL A 173 20.88 -22.06 17.11
C VAL A 173 21.65 -20.75 17.21
N VAL A 174 22.07 -20.24 16.07
CA VAL A 174 22.70 -18.92 15.93
C VAL A 174 22.18 -18.21 14.68
N ALA A 175 22.15 -16.88 14.71
CA ALA A 175 21.85 -16.07 13.53
C ALA A 175 22.99 -16.11 12.51
N GLY A 176 22.65 -16.09 11.23
CA GLY A 176 23.56 -16.18 10.10
C GLY A 176 23.75 -17.59 9.56
N ASP A 177 24.35 -17.66 8.37
CA ASP A 177 24.89 -18.88 7.76
C ASP A 177 26.30 -19.12 8.33
N VAL A 178 26.41 -20.01 9.31
CA VAL A 178 27.63 -20.24 10.09
C VAL A 178 28.01 -21.72 9.97
N PRO A 179 29.19 -22.08 9.44
CA PRO A 179 29.57 -23.47 9.21
C PRO A 179 30.08 -24.20 10.48
N ALA A 180 29.67 -23.73 11.66
CA ALA A 180 30.13 -24.26 12.95
C ALA A 180 28.95 -24.62 13.85
N PRO A 181 29.00 -25.76 14.57
CA PRO A 181 27.95 -26.15 15.50
C PRO A 181 27.73 -25.10 16.60
N ALA A 182 26.47 -24.75 16.82
CA ALA A 182 26.04 -23.99 17.99
C ALA A 182 25.64 -24.96 19.10
N ALA A 183 25.93 -24.60 20.36
CA ALA A 183 25.56 -25.38 21.54
C ALA A 183 24.61 -24.60 22.49
N THR A 184 24.14 -23.44 22.04
CA THR A 184 23.30 -22.51 22.80
C THR A 184 22.21 -21.95 21.91
N GLY A 185 21.21 -21.27 22.48
CA GLY A 185 20.17 -20.57 21.72
C GLY A 185 18.86 -21.33 21.56
N VAL A 186 18.83 -22.63 21.89
CA VAL A 186 17.58 -23.41 21.95
C VAL A 186 16.67 -22.82 23.03
N GLY A 187 15.41 -22.54 22.65
CA GLY A 187 14.39 -21.91 23.48
C GLY A 187 14.59 -20.40 23.72
N ALA A 188 15.66 -19.81 23.20
CA ALA A 188 15.95 -18.39 23.35
C ALA A 188 15.51 -17.59 22.12
N VAL A 189 15.32 -16.28 22.32
CA VAL A 189 15.05 -15.34 21.23
C VAL A 189 16.36 -15.02 20.50
N ILE A 190 16.44 -15.39 19.24
CA ILE A 190 17.56 -15.14 18.35
C ILE A 190 17.20 -13.95 17.45
N ASN A 191 17.99 -12.88 17.53
CA ASN A 191 17.76 -11.68 16.72
C ASN A 191 18.30 -11.90 15.31
N GLY A 192 17.42 -11.87 14.32
CA GLY A 192 17.76 -11.71 12.91
C GLY A 192 17.88 -10.23 12.53
N THR A 193 18.02 -9.95 11.24
CA THR A 193 18.05 -8.60 10.67
C THR A 193 16.64 -8.01 10.61
N TYR A 194 15.66 -8.80 10.18
CA TYR A 194 14.29 -8.35 9.94
C TYR A 194 13.33 -8.72 11.07
N GLY A 195 13.65 -9.75 11.85
CA GLY A 195 12.82 -10.18 12.97
C GLY A 195 13.55 -10.97 14.04
N THR A 196 12.82 -11.81 14.76
CA THR A 196 13.36 -12.69 15.81
C THR A 196 12.85 -14.12 15.65
N LEU A 197 13.75 -15.10 15.77
CA LEU A 197 13.46 -16.53 15.75
C LEU A 197 13.53 -17.11 17.17
N THR A 198 12.63 -18.04 17.50
CA THR A 198 12.78 -18.98 18.62
C THR A 198 12.62 -20.40 18.10
N ILE A 199 13.55 -21.30 18.43
CA ILE A 199 13.44 -22.74 18.14
C ILE A 199 13.35 -23.53 19.45
N ALA A 200 12.60 -24.60 19.48
CA ALA A 200 12.61 -25.58 20.57
C ALA A 200 13.47 -26.80 20.21
N ALA A 201 13.79 -27.60 21.23
CA ALA A 201 14.63 -28.79 21.07
C ALA A 201 13.99 -29.87 20.19
N ASP A 202 12.66 -29.86 20.04
CA ASP A 202 11.89 -30.76 19.17
C ASP A 202 11.83 -30.27 17.71
N GLY A 203 12.48 -29.15 17.39
CA GLY A 203 12.49 -28.56 16.05
C GLY A 203 11.30 -27.63 15.76
N SER A 204 10.34 -27.50 16.68
CA SER A 204 9.28 -26.49 16.51
C SER A 204 9.85 -25.08 16.63
N TYR A 205 9.37 -24.14 15.81
CA TYR A 205 9.90 -22.77 15.79
C TYR A 205 8.81 -21.72 15.61
N SER A 206 9.12 -20.50 16.04
CA SER A 206 8.34 -19.29 15.76
C SER A 206 9.26 -18.18 15.27
N TYR A 207 8.81 -17.44 14.26
CA TYR A 207 9.49 -16.23 13.79
C TYR A 207 8.53 -15.06 13.86
N ALA A 208 8.97 -13.97 14.47
CA ALA A 208 8.24 -12.71 14.56
C ALA A 208 8.97 -11.64 13.75
N LEU A 209 8.33 -11.14 12.68
CA LEU A 209 8.82 -10.00 11.91
C LEU A 209 8.68 -8.72 12.75
N ASP A 210 9.69 -7.86 12.74
CA ASP A 210 9.68 -6.59 13.47
C ASP A 210 9.54 -5.40 12.52
N HIS A 211 8.29 -4.97 12.33
CA HIS A 211 7.93 -3.85 11.45
C HIS A 211 8.56 -2.51 11.85
N SER A 212 9.07 -2.38 13.07
CA SER A 212 9.71 -1.16 13.53
C SER A 212 11.18 -1.02 13.07
N ARG A 213 11.78 -2.09 12.51
CA ARG A 213 13.17 -2.06 12.08
C ARG A 213 13.34 -1.32 10.77
N ALA A 214 14.35 -0.44 10.74
CA ALA A 214 14.75 0.29 9.54
C ALA A 214 15.01 -0.64 8.33
N ALA A 215 15.57 -1.84 8.58
CA ALA A 215 15.78 -2.85 7.53
C ALA A 215 14.47 -3.31 6.89
N VAL A 216 13.41 -3.54 7.69
CA VAL A 216 12.07 -3.90 7.18
C VAL A 216 11.45 -2.72 6.44
N GLN A 217 11.54 -1.52 7.00
CA GLN A 217 11.02 -0.29 6.37
C GLN A 217 11.71 0.05 5.04
N SER A 218 12.92 -0.45 4.81
CA SER A 218 13.67 -0.24 3.57
C SER A 218 13.33 -1.22 2.44
N LEU A 219 12.56 -2.29 2.72
CA LEU A 219 12.18 -3.28 1.71
C LEU A 219 11.04 -2.75 0.83
N GLY A 220 11.39 -2.35 -0.38
CA GLY A 220 10.41 -1.91 -1.39
C GLY A 220 9.62 -3.06 -2.02
N ALA A 221 8.54 -2.71 -2.72
CA ALA A 221 7.67 -3.66 -3.41
C ALA A 221 8.43 -4.68 -4.28
N GLY A 222 8.18 -5.96 -4.07
CA GLY A 222 8.79 -7.04 -4.85
C GLY A 222 10.28 -7.27 -4.55
N GLN A 223 10.87 -6.51 -3.61
CA GLN A 223 12.17 -6.85 -3.05
C GLN A 223 12.01 -8.05 -2.12
N VAL A 224 13.00 -8.93 -2.17
CA VAL A 224 13.04 -10.14 -1.38
C VAL A 224 14.34 -10.12 -0.59
N ALA A 225 14.23 -10.28 0.72
CA ALA A 225 15.37 -10.40 1.61
C ALA A 225 15.25 -11.64 2.48
N ASN A 226 16.34 -12.04 3.12
CA ASN A 226 16.37 -13.24 3.94
C ASN A 226 16.96 -12.95 5.32
N ASP A 227 16.34 -13.52 6.35
CA ASP A 227 17.01 -13.86 7.60
C ASP A 227 17.43 -15.33 7.54
N VAL A 228 18.69 -15.62 7.83
CA VAL A 228 19.23 -16.99 7.83
C VAL A 228 19.64 -17.34 9.26
N PHE A 229 19.31 -18.54 9.71
CA PHE A 229 19.68 -19.07 11.02
C PHE A 229 20.28 -20.46 10.86
N THR A 230 21.45 -20.68 11.44
CA THR A 230 22.07 -22.00 11.50
C THR A 230 21.59 -22.71 12.76
N TYR A 231 21.07 -23.93 12.62
CA TYR A 231 20.73 -24.81 13.73
C TYR A 231 21.60 -26.07 13.72
N THR A 232 21.81 -26.63 14.91
CA THR A 232 22.59 -27.84 15.14
C THR A 232 21.67 -28.91 15.69
N ILE A 233 21.69 -30.08 15.08
CA ILE A 233 20.98 -31.27 15.52
C ILE A 233 21.97 -32.27 16.13
N SER A 234 21.49 -33.06 17.09
CA SER A 234 22.22 -34.18 17.68
C SER A 234 21.39 -35.45 17.60
N ASP A 235 22.05 -36.58 17.37
CA ASP A 235 21.47 -37.90 17.61
C ASP A 235 21.55 -38.30 19.11
N ALA A 236 21.09 -39.51 19.41
CA ALA A 236 21.10 -40.07 20.77
C ALA A 236 22.51 -40.47 21.26
N ASP A 237 23.47 -40.64 20.35
CA ASP A 237 24.86 -41.02 20.63
C ASP A 237 25.79 -39.79 20.76
N GLY A 238 25.26 -38.59 20.51
CA GLY A 238 25.92 -37.30 20.65
C GLY A 238 26.67 -36.82 19.40
N ALA A 239 26.46 -37.47 18.24
CA ALA A 239 26.96 -36.93 16.98
C ALA A 239 26.09 -35.75 16.55
N VAL A 240 26.71 -34.72 15.97
CA VAL A 240 26.05 -33.47 15.60
C VAL A 240 26.22 -33.14 14.12
N ASP A 241 25.22 -32.48 13.55
CA ASP A 241 25.27 -31.89 12.21
C ASP A 241 24.58 -30.51 12.20
N THR A 242 24.83 -29.72 11.16
CA THR A 242 24.32 -28.35 11.02
C THR A 242 23.51 -28.16 9.74
N ALA A 243 22.43 -27.41 9.82
CA ALA A 243 21.62 -26.98 8.69
C ALA A 243 21.09 -25.55 8.91
N THR A 244 20.47 -24.97 7.87
CA THR A 244 19.99 -23.58 7.91
C THR A 244 18.47 -23.49 7.77
N LEU A 245 17.84 -22.68 8.63
CA LEU A 245 16.48 -22.18 8.45
C LEU A 245 16.54 -20.81 7.77
N THR A 246 15.93 -20.67 6.60
CA THR A 246 15.87 -19.39 5.87
C THR A 246 14.46 -18.81 5.93
N VAL A 247 14.36 -17.60 6.46
CA VAL A 247 13.12 -16.82 6.50
C VAL A 247 13.19 -15.78 5.40
N GLN A 248 12.42 -15.97 4.33
CA GLN A 248 12.27 -14.99 3.26
C GLN A 248 11.28 -13.91 3.69
N VAL A 249 11.71 -12.66 3.66
CA VAL A 249 10.91 -11.47 3.94
C VAL A 249 10.65 -10.76 2.62
N ASN A 250 9.37 -10.61 2.29
CA ASN A 250 8.92 -9.99 1.05
C ASN A 250 8.54 -8.54 1.33
N GLY A 251 9.14 -7.60 0.60
CA GLY A 251 8.74 -6.20 0.62
C GLY A 251 7.34 -6.04 0.02
N ALA A 252 6.41 -5.54 0.82
CA ALA A 252 5.06 -5.19 0.38
C ALA A 252 5.03 -3.74 -0.13
N SER A 253 4.27 -3.50 -1.20
CA SER A 253 3.95 -2.13 -1.62
C SER A 253 2.78 -1.63 -0.78
N GLU A 254 3.03 -0.85 0.27
CA GLU A 254 2.01 0.03 0.85
C GLU A 254 1.97 1.36 0.09
N VAL A 255 1.96 1.29 -1.24
CA VAL A 255 1.71 2.47 -2.09
C VAL A 255 0.30 2.28 -2.62
N PRO A 256 -0.72 2.91 -2.01
CA PRO A 256 -2.05 3.03 -2.60
C PRO A 256 -1.94 3.45 -4.06
N PRO A 257 -2.86 2.98 -4.94
CA PRO A 257 -2.91 3.49 -6.29
C PRO A 257 -3.01 5.03 -6.26
N PRO A 258 -2.46 5.74 -7.25
CA PRO A 258 -2.45 7.19 -7.21
C PRO A 258 -3.84 7.76 -6.99
N VAL A 259 -3.98 8.57 -5.94
CA VAL A 259 -5.25 9.21 -5.59
C VAL A 259 -5.23 10.64 -6.13
N SER A 260 -6.25 11.02 -6.88
CA SER A 260 -6.44 12.42 -7.26
C SER A 260 -7.40 13.10 -6.30
N THR A 261 -6.94 14.13 -5.61
CA THR A 261 -7.75 15.01 -4.77
C THR A 261 -7.90 16.36 -5.45
N THR A 262 -9.10 16.93 -5.40
CA THR A 262 -9.38 18.24 -6.00
C THR A 262 -10.26 19.03 -5.05
N GLY A 263 -9.80 20.23 -4.69
CA GLY A 263 -10.57 21.20 -3.93
C GLY A 263 -11.60 21.92 -4.80
N GLY A 264 -12.26 22.90 -4.20
CA GLY A 264 -13.35 23.66 -4.77
C GLY A 264 -12.91 25.02 -5.31
N GLY A 265 -13.79 26.00 -5.13
CA GLY A 265 -13.53 27.40 -5.48
C GLY A 265 -13.41 28.31 -4.24
N ALA A 266 -13.04 27.72 -3.11
CA ALA A 266 -12.85 28.39 -1.83
C ALA A 266 -11.46 28.02 -1.29
N ASN A 267 -11.08 28.56 -0.14
CA ASN A 267 -9.84 28.18 0.52
C ASN A 267 -10.00 26.79 1.14
N ASP A 268 -9.28 25.81 0.59
CA ASP A 268 -9.37 24.42 0.98
C ASP A 268 -8.15 23.96 1.79
N THR A 269 -8.33 22.88 2.56
CA THR A 269 -7.22 22.16 3.21
C THR A 269 -7.24 20.72 2.73
N LEU A 270 -6.21 20.36 1.96
CA LEU A 270 -6.05 19.05 1.37
C LEU A 270 -4.87 18.36 2.05
N ALA A 271 -5.07 17.10 2.44
CA ALA A 271 -4.03 16.26 3.00
C ALA A 271 -4.07 14.90 2.32
N GLY A 272 -2.95 14.51 1.74
CA GLY A 272 -2.70 13.16 1.25
C GLY A 272 -2.28 12.23 2.37
N GLY A 273 -1.73 11.08 1.99
CA GLY A 273 -1.54 9.98 2.92
C GLY A 273 -0.21 9.30 2.67
N ILE A 274 -0.28 8.00 2.48
CA ILE A 274 0.82 7.22 1.93
C ILE A 274 0.48 6.98 0.47
N GLY A 275 1.46 7.05 -0.44
CA GLY A 275 1.22 6.85 -1.85
C GLY A 275 1.74 7.98 -2.72
N ALA A 276 1.48 7.88 -4.02
CA ALA A 276 1.72 8.99 -4.93
C ALA A 276 0.39 9.71 -5.18
N GLU A 277 0.26 10.95 -4.72
CA GLU A 277 -0.96 11.71 -4.85
C GLU A 277 -0.91 12.68 -6.03
N THR A 278 -2.07 13.08 -6.54
CA THR A 278 -2.21 14.24 -7.43
C THR A 278 -3.22 15.19 -6.82
N MET A 279 -2.77 16.37 -6.41
CA MET A 279 -3.59 17.36 -5.73
C MET A 279 -3.80 18.58 -6.60
N LEU A 280 -5.05 19.03 -6.67
CA LEU A 280 -5.41 20.33 -7.22
C LEU A 280 -6.16 21.10 -6.15
N GLY A 281 -5.62 22.25 -5.72
CA GLY A 281 -6.30 23.13 -4.77
C GLY A 281 -7.61 23.66 -5.33
N GLY A 282 -7.57 24.13 -6.58
CA GLY A 282 -8.68 24.82 -7.22
C GLY A 282 -8.51 26.33 -7.10
N ALA A 283 -9.61 27.08 -7.09
CA ALA A 283 -9.54 28.53 -6.92
C ALA A 283 -9.64 28.88 -5.43
N GLY A 284 -8.76 29.74 -4.93
CA GLY A 284 -8.72 30.08 -3.52
C GLY A 284 -7.30 30.26 -3.04
N ASN A 285 -7.13 30.32 -1.72
CA ASN A 285 -5.82 30.20 -1.09
C ASN A 285 -5.78 28.88 -0.34
N ASP A 286 -5.14 27.88 -0.91
CA ASP A 286 -5.25 26.50 -0.45
C ASP A 286 -4.06 26.07 0.39
N LEU A 287 -4.31 25.18 1.34
CA LEU A 287 -3.30 24.53 2.16
C LEU A 287 -3.22 23.06 1.78
N MET A 288 -2.09 22.59 1.27
CA MET A 288 -1.91 21.24 0.75
C MET A 288 -0.74 20.53 1.45
N SER A 289 -0.93 19.26 1.79
CA SER A 289 0.11 18.36 2.29
C SER A 289 0.06 17.07 1.49
N GLY A 290 1.16 16.70 0.84
CA GLY A 290 1.28 15.48 0.02
C GLY A 290 1.25 14.21 0.86
N GLY A 291 1.99 14.19 1.96
CA GLY A 291 2.21 13.02 2.78
C GLY A 291 3.49 12.28 2.39
N LEU A 292 3.45 10.95 2.42
CA LEU A 292 4.58 10.10 2.07
C LEU A 292 4.44 9.59 0.64
N GLY A 293 5.34 10.01 -0.24
CA GLY A 293 5.55 9.39 -1.55
C GLY A 293 5.98 10.41 -2.58
N ALA A 294 5.64 10.19 -3.85
CA ALA A 294 6.02 11.08 -4.93
C ALA A 294 4.79 11.83 -5.44
N ASP A 295 4.49 12.96 -4.81
CA ASP A 295 3.23 13.66 -5.04
C ASP A 295 3.33 14.65 -6.20
N VAL A 296 2.18 14.96 -6.79
CA VAL A 296 2.03 15.97 -7.84
C VAL A 296 1.06 17.03 -7.35
N PHE A 297 1.53 18.25 -7.19
CA PHE A 297 0.69 19.41 -6.97
C PHE A 297 0.49 20.09 -8.33
N ALA A 298 -0.76 20.21 -8.77
CA ALA A 298 -1.10 20.68 -10.10
C ALA A 298 -1.99 21.92 -10.05
N TRP A 299 -1.75 22.83 -11.00
CA TRP A 299 -2.50 24.05 -11.17
C TRP A 299 -3.08 24.16 -12.58
N ARG A 300 -4.25 24.76 -12.66
CA ARG A 300 -4.95 25.12 -13.89
C ARG A 300 -5.08 26.63 -13.99
N LEU A 301 -5.34 27.10 -15.19
CA LEU A 301 -5.60 28.51 -15.47
C LEU A 301 -6.73 29.13 -14.63
N ALA A 302 -7.69 28.32 -14.19
CA ALA A 302 -8.82 28.79 -13.38
C ALA A 302 -8.43 29.07 -11.91
N ASP A 303 -7.27 28.59 -11.47
CA ASP A 303 -6.83 28.64 -10.07
C ASP A 303 -6.21 30.01 -9.75
N ARG A 304 -5.64 30.68 -10.76
CA ARG A 304 -5.01 31.99 -10.61
C ARG A 304 -5.96 33.06 -10.04
N GLY A 305 -5.37 33.95 -9.25
CA GLY A 305 -5.98 35.22 -8.86
C GLY A 305 -5.92 36.27 -9.98
N ALA A 306 -6.10 37.53 -9.59
CA ALA A 306 -5.92 38.64 -10.51
C ALA A 306 -4.46 39.10 -10.52
N SER A 307 -4.00 39.67 -11.64
CA SER A 307 -2.67 40.29 -11.73
C SER A 307 -2.49 41.35 -10.63
N GLY A 308 -1.48 41.18 -9.77
CA GLY A 308 -1.20 42.02 -8.61
C GLY A 308 -2.05 41.72 -7.37
N ALA A 309 -2.93 40.71 -7.45
CA ALA A 309 -3.71 40.15 -6.36
C ALA A 309 -3.79 38.62 -6.53
N PRO A 310 -2.65 37.92 -6.40
CA PRO A 310 -2.57 36.50 -6.71
C PRO A 310 -3.36 35.66 -5.71
N ALA A 311 -3.85 34.51 -6.18
CA ALA A 311 -4.20 33.40 -5.32
C ALA A 311 -2.90 32.83 -4.70
N VAL A 312 -2.97 32.39 -3.45
CA VAL A 312 -1.79 31.97 -2.68
C VAL A 312 -2.01 30.59 -2.09
N ASP A 313 -1.33 29.61 -2.67
CA ASP A 313 -1.37 28.23 -2.20
C ASP A 313 -0.11 27.89 -1.41
N THR A 314 -0.28 27.08 -0.36
CA THR A 314 0.79 26.67 0.53
C THR A 314 0.91 25.15 0.55
N ILE A 315 2.09 24.64 0.20
CA ILE A 315 2.45 23.22 0.38
C ILE A 315 3.27 23.09 1.66
N THR A 316 2.84 22.22 2.56
CA THR A 316 3.43 22.11 3.91
C THR A 316 4.61 21.14 4.03
N ASP A 317 4.77 20.22 3.07
CA ASP A 317 5.67 19.07 3.17
C ASP A 317 6.41 18.73 1.87
N PHE A 318 6.55 19.71 0.96
CA PHE A 318 7.16 19.49 -0.35
C PHE A 318 8.56 18.84 -0.26
N SER A 319 8.68 17.62 -0.75
CA SER A 319 9.91 16.82 -0.75
C SER A 319 10.80 17.19 -1.93
N VAL A 320 11.95 17.78 -1.62
CA VAL A 320 13.00 18.10 -2.61
C VAL A 320 13.77 16.87 -3.10
N ALA A 321 13.41 15.65 -2.71
CA ALA A 321 14.06 14.44 -3.24
C ALA A 321 13.82 14.29 -4.76
N SER A 322 14.66 13.50 -5.45
CA SER A 322 14.37 13.18 -6.85
C SER A 322 13.04 12.44 -6.94
N ARG A 323 12.32 12.56 -8.06
CA ARG A 323 11.01 11.90 -8.21
C ARG A 323 11.09 10.38 -8.01
N ALA A 324 12.17 9.75 -8.49
CA ALA A 324 12.42 8.32 -8.31
C ALA A 324 12.69 7.91 -6.84
N ALA A 325 13.02 8.87 -5.97
CA ALA A 325 13.29 8.67 -4.55
C ALA A 325 12.14 9.16 -3.66
N GLY A 326 10.91 9.31 -4.20
CA GLY A 326 9.77 9.77 -3.41
C GLY A 326 9.80 11.28 -3.14
N GLY A 327 10.10 12.07 -4.17
CA GLY A 327 9.97 13.53 -4.04
C GLY A 327 8.82 14.07 -4.88
N ASP A 328 8.43 15.30 -4.58
CA ASP A 328 7.21 15.91 -5.10
C ASP A 328 7.44 16.78 -6.33
N VAL A 329 6.37 17.01 -7.07
CA VAL A 329 6.39 17.63 -8.39
C VAL A 329 5.38 18.77 -8.43
N LEU A 330 5.80 19.91 -8.99
CA LEU A 330 4.93 21.00 -9.38
C LEU A 330 4.55 20.82 -10.84
N ASP A 331 3.25 20.73 -11.13
CA ASP A 331 2.71 20.63 -12.49
C ASP A 331 1.98 21.93 -12.85
N LEU A 332 2.61 22.72 -13.72
CA LEU A 332 2.15 24.04 -14.14
C LEU A 332 1.68 24.08 -15.60
N ARG A 333 1.64 22.93 -16.29
CA ARG A 333 1.25 22.83 -17.71
C ARG A 333 -0.07 23.52 -18.04
N ASP A 334 -1.07 23.31 -17.20
CA ASP A 334 -2.40 23.87 -17.43
C ASP A 334 -2.54 25.31 -16.89
N LEU A 335 -1.53 25.85 -16.20
CA LEU A 335 -1.49 27.20 -15.66
C LEU A 335 -0.78 28.18 -16.59
N LEU A 336 0.41 27.81 -17.09
CA LEU A 336 1.23 28.69 -17.92
C LEU A 336 0.67 28.73 -19.35
N GLN A 337 0.79 29.90 -19.99
CA GLN A 337 0.27 30.12 -21.33
C GLN A 337 1.38 30.48 -22.32
N GLY A 338 1.60 29.60 -23.29
CA GLY A 338 2.46 29.87 -24.45
C GLY A 338 3.95 29.80 -24.15
N GLU A 339 4.32 29.18 -23.04
CA GLU A 339 5.70 28.82 -22.75
C GLU A 339 6.21 27.75 -23.74
N ASN A 340 7.51 27.61 -23.79
CA ASN A 340 8.15 26.39 -24.26
C ASN A 340 9.04 25.95 -23.10
N SER A 341 9.07 24.67 -22.75
CA SER A 341 9.82 24.09 -21.60
C SER A 341 11.34 24.38 -21.51
N SER A 342 11.88 25.35 -22.23
CA SER A 342 13.24 25.86 -22.02
C SER A 342 13.32 26.77 -20.77
N PRO A 343 14.37 26.65 -19.94
CA PRO A 343 14.52 27.48 -18.74
C PRO A 343 14.41 28.99 -19.02
N GLY A 344 15.02 29.47 -20.10
CA GLY A 344 15.00 30.89 -20.48
C GLY A 344 13.62 31.40 -20.93
N SER A 345 12.73 30.51 -21.36
CA SER A 345 11.32 30.88 -21.61
C SER A 345 10.55 30.95 -20.30
N LEU A 346 10.83 30.05 -19.35
CA LEU A 346 10.15 29.97 -18.06
C LEU A 346 10.52 31.12 -17.11
N ASP A 347 11.68 31.75 -17.28
CA ASP A 347 12.05 32.99 -16.57
C ASP A 347 11.05 34.14 -16.82
N ASN A 348 10.28 34.10 -17.92
CA ASN A 348 9.20 35.07 -18.18
C ASN A 348 7.97 34.84 -17.29
N TYR A 349 7.85 33.67 -16.66
CA TYR A 349 6.66 33.21 -15.95
C TYR A 349 6.90 32.96 -14.47
N LEU A 350 8.10 32.53 -14.09
CA LEU A 350 8.41 32.07 -12.75
C LEU A 350 9.51 32.93 -12.12
N HIS A 351 9.29 33.34 -10.89
CA HIS A 351 10.29 34.00 -10.06
C HIS A 351 10.35 33.34 -8.68
N PHE A 352 11.54 33.02 -8.20
CA PHE A 352 11.77 32.31 -6.94
C PHE A 352 12.44 33.23 -5.92
N ARG A 353 11.90 33.25 -4.71
CA ARG A 353 12.48 33.97 -3.58
C ARG A 353 12.31 33.19 -2.29
N VAL A 354 13.21 33.40 -1.33
CA VAL A 354 13.15 32.73 -0.04
C VAL A 354 12.78 33.74 1.04
N GLU A 355 11.70 33.46 1.77
CA GLU A 355 11.22 34.28 2.87
C GLU A 355 10.90 33.40 4.08
N GLY A 356 11.48 33.72 5.24
CA GLY A 356 11.21 32.97 6.47
C GLY A 356 11.57 31.48 6.42
N GLY A 357 12.48 31.08 5.51
CA GLY A 357 12.86 29.67 5.30
C GLY A 357 11.91 28.89 4.38
N ALA A 358 10.93 29.57 3.78
CA ALA A 358 10.07 29.01 2.73
C ALA A 358 10.48 29.56 1.36
N THR A 359 10.36 28.73 0.33
CA THR A 359 10.50 29.16 -1.05
C THR A 359 9.14 29.64 -1.51
N ILE A 360 9.12 30.82 -2.09
CA ILE A 360 7.96 31.42 -2.69
C ILE A 360 8.18 31.51 -4.20
N VAL A 361 7.28 30.88 -4.94
CA VAL A 361 7.21 30.92 -6.39
C VAL A 361 6.16 31.94 -6.77
N ASP A 362 6.60 33.11 -7.22
CA ASP A 362 5.73 34.10 -7.83
C ASP A 362 5.53 33.73 -9.30
N ILE A 363 4.28 33.63 -9.74
CA ILE A 363 3.92 33.16 -11.07
C ILE A 363 3.12 34.23 -11.81
N SER A 364 3.49 34.44 -13.07
CA SER A 364 2.68 35.16 -14.05
C SER A 364 2.24 34.17 -15.13
N SER A 365 0.99 33.73 -15.10
CA SER A 365 0.44 32.73 -16.03
C SER A 365 0.55 33.13 -17.50
N SER A 366 0.71 34.42 -17.79
CA SER A 366 0.79 35.00 -19.15
C SER A 366 2.19 35.47 -19.57
N GLY A 367 3.24 35.16 -18.79
CA GLY A 367 4.62 35.52 -19.14
C GLY A 367 4.97 36.98 -18.85
N GLY A 368 4.35 37.59 -17.83
CA GLY A 368 4.49 39.01 -17.50
C GLY A 368 5.87 39.45 -17.03
N PHE A 369 6.82 38.53 -16.83
CA PHE A 369 8.20 38.84 -16.40
C PHE A 369 9.19 38.95 -17.57
N ALA A 370 8.74 38.95 -18.83
CA ALA A 370 9.62 39.07 -19.99
C ALA A 370 10.51 40.33 -20.01
N ALA A 371 10.11 41.39 -19.29
CA ALA A 371 10.90 42.61 -19.09
C ALA A 371 11.61 42.66 -17.71
N GLY A 372 11.71 41.52 -17.02
CA GLY A 372 12.10 41.38 -15.62
C GLY A 372 10.89 41.19 -14.69
N TYR A 373 11.15 40.66 -13.50
CA TYR A 373 10.15 40.42 -12.47
C TYR A 373 9.33 41.68 -12.15
N SER A 374 8.01 41.50 -12.00
CA SER A 374 7.06 42.55 -11.62
C SER A 374 5.99 41.98 -10.70
N ALA A 375 5.94 42.42 -9.44
CA ALA A 375 4.92 42.02 -8.48
C ALA A 375 3.48 42.32 -8.97
N ALA A 376 3.30 43.34 -9.82
CA ALA A 376 2.01 43.68 -10.40
C ALA A 376 1.54 42.69 -11.48
N ALA A 377 2.45 41.87 -12.02
CA ALA A 377 2.16 40.84 -13.02
C ALA A 377 1.93 39.44 -12.42
N VAL A 378 2.11 39.29 -11.11
CA VAL A 378 1.91 38.03 -10.38
C VAL A 378 0.41 37.76 -10.26
N ASP A 379 -0.04 36.62 -10.74
CA ASP A 379 -1.44 36.17 -10.66
C ASP A 379 -1.61 34.85 -9.88
N GLN A 380 -0.53 34.12 -9.61
CA GLN A 380 -0.51 32.97 -8.70
C GLN A 380 0.76 33.01 -7.84
N GLN A 381 0.66 32.54 -6.61
CA GLN A 381 1.79 32.36 -5.71
C GLN A 381 1.75 30.96 -5.09
N ILE A 382 2.88 30.27 -5.10
CA ILE A 382 3.04 28.97 -4.42
C ILE A 382 4.06 29.15 -3.30
N VAL A 383 3.69 28.76 -2.08
CA VAL A 383 4.54 28.78 -0.90
C VAL A 383 4.93 27.35 -0.55
N LEU A 384 6.22 27.02 -0.68
CA LEU A 384 6.78 25.75 -0.23
C LEU A 384 7.32 25.94 1.19
N ALA A 385 6.50 25.62 2.19
CA ALA A 385 6.82 25.88 3.58
C ALA A 385 8.03 25.04 4.03
N GLY A 386 9.04 25.69 4.63
CA GLY A 386 10.23 25.01 5.15
C GLY A 386 11.19 24.47 4.08
N VAL A 387 10.97 24.80 2.80
CA VAL A 387 11.80 24.37 1.67
C VAL A 387 12.61 25.56 1.15
N ASP A 388 13.91 25.39 0.95
CA ASP A 388 14.78 26.35 0.27
C ASP A 388 15.30 25.74 -1.04
N LEU A 389 14.68 26.09 -2.16
CA LEU A 389 15.10 25.65 -3.50
C LEU A 389 16.35 26.37 -4.01
N SER A 390 16.78 27.46 -3.36
CA SER A 390 18.01 28.18 -3.72
C SER A 390 19.27 27.55 -3.09
N ALA A 391 19.08 26.61 -2.17
CA ALA A 391 20.14 25.86 -1.51
C ALA A 391 21.09 25.19 -2.54
N GLY A 392 22.37 25.06 -2.18
CA GLY A 392 23.38 24.46 -3.07
C GLY A 392 23.94 25.40 -4.14
N GLY A 393 23.66 26.71 -4.05
CA GLY A 393 24.27 27.73 -4.93
C GLY A 393 23.45 28.05 -6.17
N LEU A 394 22.15 27.74 -6.17
CA LEU A 394 21.21 28.07 -7.24
C LEU A 394 20.75 29.53 -7.07
N THR A 395 21.60 30.47 -7.48
CA THR A 395 21.44 31.91 -7.18
C THR A 395 20.52 32.68 -8.14
N THR A 396 19.95 32.03 -9.15
CA THR A 396 19.08 32.66 -10.15
C THR A 396 17.88 31.78 -10.45
N ASP A 397 16.77 32.39 -10.87
CA ASP A 397 15.55 31.69 -11.31
C ASP A 397 15.87 30.61 -12.34
N GLN A 398 16.65 30.96 -13.37
CA GLN A 398 17.09 30.03 -14.41
C GLN A 398 17.82 28.78 -13.87
N LEU A 399 18.65 28.91 -12.84
CA LEU A 399 19.37 27.78 -12.24
C LEU A 399 18.42 26.88 -11.44
N ILE A 400 17.48 27.47 -10.70
CA ILE A 400 16.46 26.74 -9.94
C ILE A 400 15.55 25.99 -10.91
N ILE A 401 15.04 26.66 -11.95
CA ILE A 401 14.21 26.05 -12.99
C ILE A 401 14.95 24.89 -13.66
N GLN A 402 16.22 25.09 -14.03
CA GLN A 402 17.02 24.05 -14.64
C GLN A 402 17.21 22.83 -13.72
N ASP A 403 17.43 23.03 -12.42
CA ASP A 403 17.50 21.94 -11.44
C ASP A 403 16.17 21.18 -11.35
N LEU A 404 15.06 21.91 -11.22
CA LEU A 404 13.73 21.32 -11.14
C LEU A 404 13.39 20.50 -12.39
N LEU A 405 13.67 21.02 -13.59
CA LEU A 405 13.47 20.29 -14.84
C LEU A 405 14.35 19.04 -14.92
N ASN A 406 15.64 19.15 -14.59
CA ASN A 406 16.59 18.02 -14.62
C ASN A 406 16.21 16.91 -13.64
N ARG A 407 15.55 17.26 -12.54
CA ARG A 407 15.12 16.32 -11.49
C ARG A 407 13.67 15.88 -11.64
N ASN A 408 13.01 16.28 -12.73
CA ASN A 408 11.60 16.01 -13.02
C ASN A 408 10.66 16.48 -11.90
N LYS A 409 10.95 17.65 -11.33
CA LYS A 409 10.22 18.32 -10.25
C LYS A 409 9.29 19.43 -10.73
N LEU A 410 9.47 19.86 -11.97
CA LEU A 410 8.62 20.85 -12.63
C LEU A 410 8.12 20.26 -13.95
N ILE A 411 6.82 20.34 -14.17
CA ILE A 411 6.18 19.96 -15.44
C ILE A 411 5.56 21.21 -16.06
N THR A 412 5.89 21.46 -17.32
CA THR A 412 5.44 22.57 -18.19
C THR A 412 5.26 22.03 -19.62
N ASP A 413 4.69 22.80 -20.54
CA ASP A 413 4.38 22.34 -21.92
C ASP A 413 5.57 22.26 -22.90
#